data_AF-A0A1F3AK42-F1
#
_entry.id   AF-A0A1F3AK42-F1
#
_cell.length_a   1.000
_cell.length_b   1.000
_cell.length_c   1.000
_cell.angle_alpha   90.00
_cell.angle_beta   90.00
_cell.angle_gamma   90.00
#
_symmetry.space_group_name_H-M   'P 1'
#
loop_
_entity.id
_entity.type
_entity.pdbx_description
1 polymer ?
#
loop_
_entity_poly.entity_id
_entity_poly.type
_entity_poly.pdbx_seq_one_letter_code
_entity_poly.pdbx_strand_id
1 'polypeptide(L)'
;MNIAPVPAADREVQRGDNAAPDFAKMETERLVDEYRGLVKTLDDLVAEVERVPETINDDATALRVGGLIKRFRDLRARLESTRVVEVEPDLRRMNAKNSFFNGHKKKIQPEEKSERRTSPGKIDILQTRIDAHQDRKEAAERERLAREAAETARVAKEAREKAERERAEEERLKREADQRRIEADRARVPAQIEKKEEAAVQASQSAGAQTGAAIGAEVHAEKAAEAAQEARVATLAKPADIVRTRGVTDEGAGVLLTKSKESYAYVVDTTKLNAVLLFPYFTDAEVEKALRAFAKATQYRQPMDGAEIGWKTKGVTR
;
A
#
# COMPACT_ATOMS: atom_id res chain seq x y z
N MET A 1 -2.49 40.70 36.11
CA MET A 1 -2.70 41.50 34.87
C MET A 1 -4.01 42.26 35.03
N ASN A 2 -3.99 43.60 35.01
CA ASN A 2 -5.24 44.37 34.96
C ASN A 2 -5.84 44.20 33.57
N ILE A 3 -6.76 43.24 33.40
CA ILE A 3 -7.60 43.19 32.21
C ILE A 3 -8.51 44.40 32.31
N ALA A 4 -8.18 45.47 31.58
CA ALA A 4 -9.02 46.64 31.47
C ALA A 4 -10.43 46.19 31.06
N PRO A 5 -11.50 46.70 31.69
CA PRO A 5 -12.86 46.35 31.31
C PRO A 5 -13.02 46.63 29.82
N VAL A 6 -13.33 45.58 29.05
CA VAL A 6 -13.64 45.74 27.62
C VAL A 6 -14.83 46.69 27.57
N PRO A 7 -14.71 47.87 26.93
CA PRO A 7 -15.85 48.77 26.82
C PRO A 7 -16.97 47.99 26.14
N ALA A 8 -18.14 47.94 26.79
CA ALA A 8 -19.34 47.35 26.22
C ALA A 8 -19.53 47.98 24.84
N ALA A 9 -19.20 47.22 23.81
CA ALA A 9 -19.28 47.69 22.45
C ALA A 9 -20.77 47.67 22.10
N ASP A 10 -21.46 48.76 22.43
CA ASP A 10 -22.73 49.15 21.79
C ASP A 10 -22.44 49.41 20.31
N ARG A 11 -22.13 48.34 19.57
CA ARG A 11 -22.21 48.34 18.12
C ARG A 11 -23.68 48.23 17.81
N GLU A 12 -24.32 49.38 17.60
CA GLU A 12 -25.56 49.44 16.84
C GLU A 12 -25.32 48.65 15.55
N VAL A 13 -25.90 47.46 15.46
CA VAL A 13 -25.84 46.64 14.25
C VAL A 13 -26.55 47.44 13.18
N GLN A 14 -25.76 48.06 12.30
CA GLN A 14 -26.27 48.91 11.23
C GLN A 14 -27.16 48.03 10.34
N ARG A 15 -28.46 48.35 10.33
CA ARG A 15 -29.51 47.57 9.66
C ARG A 15 -29.19 47.51 8.16
N GLY A 16 -28.56 46.41 7.71
CA GLY A 16 -28.12 46.24 6.31
C GLY A 16 -26.83 45.46 6.13
N ASP A 17 -25.97 45.34 7.15
CA ASP A 17 -24.78 44.50 7.08
C ASP A 17 -25.12 43.03 7.33
N ASN A 18 -25.01 42.20 6.30
CA ASN A 18 -25.15 40.73 6.39
C ASN A 18 -23.93 40.05 7.04
N ALA A 19 -23.20 40.75 7.92
CA ALA A 19 -22.15 40.14 8.69
C ALA A 19 -22.79 39.19 9.71
N ALA A 20 -22.44 37.89 9.64
CA ALA A 20 -22.89 36.93 10.63
C ALA A 20 -22.40 37.39 12.03
N PRO A 21 -23.24 37.31 13.08
CA PRO A 21 -22.80 37.58 14.44
C PRO A 21 -21.57 36.72 14.79
N ASP A 22 -20.60 37.33 15.47
CA ASP A 22 -19.45 36.60 16.00
C ASP A 22 -19.86 35.86 17.28
N PHE A 23 -20.49 34.70 17.09
CA PHE A 23 -20.97 33.86 18.19
C PHE A 23 -19.85 33.45 19.16
N ALA A 24 -18.60 33.31 18.67
CA ALA A 24 -17.47 32.96 19.52
C ALA A 24 -17.11 34.11 20.48
N LYS A 25 -17.14 35.34 19.98
CA LYS A 25 -16.92 36.53 20.82
C LYS A 25 -18.05 36.70 21.84
N MET A 26 -19.31 36.58 21.42
CA MET A 26 -20.46 36.71 22.32
C MET A 26 -20.41 35.67 23.46
N GLU A 27 -20.05 34.43 23.13
CA GLU A 27 -19.93 33.36 24.11
C GLU A 27 -18.76 33.59 25.08
N THR A 28 -17.63 34.10 24.58
CA THR A 28 -16.48 34.44 25.43
C THR A 28 -16.82 35.54 26.42
N GLU A 29 -17.53 36.58 25.98
CA GLU A 29 -17.98 37.69 26.85
C GLU A 29 -18.95 37.18 27.93
N ARG A 30 -19.91 36.33 27.56
CA ARG A 30 -20.82 35.66 28.51
C ARG A 30 -20.06 34.87 29.58
N LEU A 31 -19.10 34.04 29.18
CA LEU A 31 -18.33 33.20 30.10
C LEU A 31 -17.47 34.05 31.06
N VAL A 32 -16.91 35.16 30.59
CA VAL A 32 -16.14 36.08 31.45
C VAL A 32 -17.03 36.69 32.53
N ASP A 33 -18.24 37.10 32.17
CA ASP A 33 -19.17 37.71 33.11
C ASP A 33 -19.74 36.71 34.12
N GLU A 34 -20.18 35.54 33.66
CA GLU A 34 -20.74 34.50 34.54
C GLU A 34 -19.70 33.91 35.50
N TYR A 35 -18.45 33.74 35.06
CA TYR A 35 -17.39 33.09 35.83
C TYR A 35 -16.36 34.05 36.43
N ARG A 36 -16.70 35.34 36.52
CA ARG A 36 -15.83 36.40 37.08
C ARG A 36 -15.26 36.05 38.46
N GLY A 37 -16.00 35.34 39.31
CA GLY A 37 -15.53 34.92 40.63
C GLY A 37 -14.36 33.93 40.59
N LEU A 38 -14.34 33.02 39.61
CA LEU A 38 -13.24 32.06 39.42
C LEU A 38 -11.98 32.77 38.90
N VAL A 39 -12.15 33.71 37.97
CA VAL A 39 -11.07 34.55 37.45
C VAL A 39 -10.42 35.36 38.57
N LYS A 40 -11.25 36.02 39.40
CA LYS A 40 -10.74 36.76 40.57
C LYS A 40 -9.97 35.85 41.53
N THR A 41 -10.48 34.64 41.80
CA THR A 41 -9.78 33.67 42.66
C THR A 41 -8.42 33.29 42.09
N LEU A 42 -8.31 33.14 40.76
CA LEU A 42 -7.02 32.89 40.10
C LEU A 42 -6.06 34.05 40.31
N ASP A 43 -6.51 35.28 40.07
CA ASP A 43 -5.69 36.50 40.25
C ASP A 43 -5.18 36.64 41.68
N ASP A 44 -6.05 36.39 42.68
CA ASP A 44 -5.69 36.41 44.09
C ASP A 44 -4.61 35.36 44.42
N LEU A 45 -4.75 34.13 43.90
CA LEU A 45 -3.76 33.07 44.11
C LEU A 45 -2.43 33.36 43.39
N VAL A 46 -2.46 33.94 42.19
CA VAL A 46 -1.24 34.35 41.46
C VAL A 46 -0.50 35.44 42.24
N ALA A 47 -1.21 36.43 42.76
CA ALA A 47 -0.62 37.47 43.61
C ALA A 47 -0.06 36.90 44.92
N GLU A 48 -0.58 35.79 45.43
CA GLU A 48 0.01 35.09 46.57
C GLU A 48 1.32 34.35 46.23
N VAL A 49 1.45 33.80 45.01
CA VAL A 49 2.69 33.14 44.55
C VAL A 49 3.85 34.12 44.51
N GLU A 50 3.62 35.37 44.07
CA GLU A 50 4.64 36.42 44.02
C GLU A 50 5.22 36.76 45.40
N ARG A 51 4.53 36.40 46.48
CA ARG A 51 4.97 36.60 47.87
C ARG A 51 5.72 35.40 48.45
N VAL A 52 5.81 34.28 47.73
CA VAL A 52 6.52 33.07 48.16
C VAL A 52 8.03 33.25 47.92
N PRO A 53 8.90 32.96 48.90
CA PRO A 53 10.35 33.08 48.71
C PRO A 53 10.86 32.05 47.69
N GLU A 54 11.92 32.41 46.97
CA GLU A 54 12.55 31.55 45.95
C GLU A 54 13.12 30.25 46.55
N THR A 55 13.66 30.33 47.77
CA THR A 55 14.17 29.17 48.52
C THR A 55 13.32 28.90 49.76
N ILE A 56 12.88 27.65 49.92
CA ILE A 56 12.13 27.19 51.09
C ILE A 56 13.10 26.46 52.02
N ASN A 57 13.42 27.08 53.15
CA ASN A 57 14.41 26.56 54.11
C ASN A 57 13.79 26.05 55.42
N ASP A 58 12.47 26.17 55.58
CA ASP A 58 11.76 25.78 56.79
C ASP A 58 10.43 25.08 56.48
N ASP A 59 10.01 24.21 57.41
CA ASP A 59 8.81 23.38 57.25
C ASP A 59 7.52 24.20 57.26
N ALA A 60 7.47 25.33 57.98
CA ALA A 60 6.27 26.16 58.03
C ALA A 60 6.00 26.83 56.69
N THR A 61 7.04 27.37 56.04
CA THR A 61 6.98 27.88 54.68
C THR A 61 6.65 26.77 53.69
N ALA A 62 7.24 25.57 53.84
CA ALA A 62 6.93 24.42 53.00
C ALA A 62 5.44 24.03 53.09
N LEU A 63 4.86 24.01 54.29
CA LEU A 63 3.43 23.73 54.50
C LEU A 63 2.53 24.81 53.90
N ARG A 64 2.91 26.09 54.03
CA ARG A 64 2.16 27.21 53.40
C ARG A 64 2.15 27.09 51.88
N VAL A 65 3.31 26.80 51.28
CA VAL A 65 3.42 26.55 49.83
C VAL A 65 2.62 25.32 49.43
N GLY A 66 2.65 24.25 50.22
CA GLY A 66 1.80 23.07 50.03
C GLY A 66 0.30 23.42 50.02
N GLY A 67 -0.15 24.27 50.94
CA GLY A 67 -1.52 24.78 50.99
C GLY A 67 -1.89 25.66 49.79
N LEU A 68 -0.97 26.48 49.31
CA LEU A 68 -1.15 27.27 48.07
C LEU A 68 -1.28 26.35 46.84
N ILE A 69 -0.41 25.35 46.71
CA ILE A 69 -0.48 24.33 45.65
C ILE A 69 -1.84 23.62 45.66
N LYS A 70 -2.33 23.25 46.85
CA LYS A 70 -3.65 22.62 46.99
C LYS A 70 -4.77 23.53 46.49
N ARG A 71 -4.78 24.82 46.88
CA ARG A 71 -5.80 25.78 46.41
C ARG A 71 -5.79 25.97 44.89
N PHE A 72 -4.62 25.99 44.25
CA PHE A 72 -4.53 25.99 42.79
C PHE A 72 -5.13 24.73 42.17
N ARG A 73 -4.90 23.56 42.76
CA ARG A 73 -5.51 22.31 42.29
C ARG A 73 -7.03 22.31 42.45
N ASP A 74 -7.53 22.80 43.57
CA ASP A 74 -8.97 22.91 43.82
C ASP A 74 -9.63 23.93 42.88
N LEU A 75 -8.98 25.07 42.61
CA LEU A 75 -9.45 26.02 41.60
C LEU A 75 -9.44 25.41 40.20
N ARG A 76 -8.35 24.72 39.82
CA ARG A 76 -8.26 24.01 38.53
C ARG A 76 -9.37 22.96 38.40
N ALA A 77 -9.63 22.18 39.43
CA ALA A 77 -10.71 21.18 39.43
C ALA A 77 -12.09 21.83 39.26
N ARG A 78 -12.33 22.98 39.92
CA ARG A 78 -13.58 23.75 39.74
C ARG A 78 -13.71 24.31 38.33
N LEU A 79 -12.66 24.95 37.79
CA LEU A 79 -12.65 25.45 36.40
C LEU A 79 -12.94 24.33 35.40
N GLU A 80 -12.33 23.16 35.60
CA GLU A 80 -12.57 22.00 34.74
C GLU A 80 -13.99 21.46 34.87
N SER A 81 -14.53 21.37 36.10
CA SER A 81 -15.91 20.96 36.33
C SER A 81 -16.90 21.91 35.64
N THR A 82 -16.68 23.22 35.73
CA THR A 82 -17.48 24.22 35.04
C THR A 82 -17.37 24.08 33.52
N ARG A 83 -16.14 23.95 33.00
CA ARG A 83 -15.89 23.73 31.57
C ARG A 83 -16.65 22.51 31.05
N VAL A 84 -16.65 21.41 31.80
CA VAL A 84 -17.38 20.19 31.43
C VAL A 84 -18.87 20.46 31.33
N VAL A 85 -19.47 21.16 32.29
CA VAL A 85 -20.90 21.51 32.28
C VAL A 85 -21.26 22.41 31.09
N GLU A 86 -20.45 23.43 30.79
CA GLU A 86 -20.68 24.34 29.66
C GLU A 86 -20.53 23.64 28.30
N VAL A 87 -19.52 22.77 28.17
CA VAL A 87 -19.25 22.08 26.90
C VAL A 87 -20.22 20.91 26.67
N GLU A 88 -20.81 20.33 27.72
CA GLU A 88 -21.63 19.13 27.62
C GLU A 88 -22.83 19.26 26.66
N PRO A 89 -23.65 20.33 26.68
CA PRO A 89 -24.74 20.52 25.72
C PRO A 89 -24.27 20.51 24.27
N ASP A 90 -23.17 21.19 23.97
CA ASP A 90 -22.63 21.26 22.61
C ASP A 90 -21.96 19.96 22.20
N LEU A 91 -21.29 19.28 23.13
CA LEU A 91 -20.79 17.93 22.92
C LEU A 91 -21.93 16.95 22.62
N ARG A 92 -23.06 17.03 23.34
CA ARG A 92 -24.26 16.21 23.05
C ARG A 92 -24.86 16.54 21.68
N ARG A 93 -24.97 17.82 21.31
CA ARG A 93 -25.44 18.24 19.98
C ARG A 93 -24.50 17.74 18.88
N MET A 94 -23.19 17.87 19.09
CA MET A 94 -22.17 17.40 18.16
C MET A 94 -22.22 15.87 18.03
N ASN A 95 -22.32 15.14 19.15
CA ASN A 95 -22.44 13.69 19.16
C ASN A 95 -23.70 13.21 18.45
N ALA A 96 -24.83 13.91 18.60
CA ALA A 96 -26.06 13.60 17.87
C ALA A 96 -25.89 13.78 16.36
N LYS A 97 -25.31 14.90 15.92
CA LYS A 97 -24.99 15.14 14.49
C LYS A 97 -24.03 14.09 13.96
N ASN A 98 -22.94 13.82 14.69
CA ASN A 98 -21.95 12.81 14.33
C ASN A 98 -22.60 11.42 14.24
N SER A 99 -23.46 11.05 15.19
CA SER A 99 -24.14 9.75 15.20
C SER A 99 -25.07 9.59 13.98
N PHE A 100 -25.79 10.65 13.60
CA PHE A 100 -26.62 10.67 12.39
C PHE A 100 -25.77 10.44 11.14
N PHE A 101 -24.75 11.27 10.91
CA PHE A 101 -23.91 11.17 9.70
C PHE A 101 -23.09 9.89 9.68
N ASN A 102 -22.49 9.49 10.81
CA ASN A 102 -21.70 8.26 10.91
C ASN A 102 -22.59 7.02 10.76
N GLY A 103 -23.84 7.05 11.21
CA GLY A 103 -24.81 5.98 10.94
C GLY A 103 -25.06 5.79 9.45
N HIS A 104 -25.14 6.87 8.68
CA HIS A 104 -25.24 6.80 7.22
C HIS A 104 -23.93 6.39 6.55
N LYS A 105 -22.79 6.96 6.96
CA LYS A 105 -21.48 6.55 6.47
C LYS A 105 -21.24 5.07 6.68
N LYS A 106 -21.52 4.53 7.87
CA LYS A 106 -21.37 3.10 8.18
C LYS A 106 -22.20 2.20 7.28
N LYS A 107 -23.41 2.62 6.88
CA LYS A 107 -24.23 1.88 5.89
C LYS A 107 -23.61 1.90 4.50
N ILE A 108 -22.98 3.00 4.11
CA ILE A 108 -22.33 3.16 2.79
C ILE A 108 -21.01 2.38 2.77
N GLN A 109 -20.13 2.67 3.73
CA GLN A 109 -18.82 2.06 3.91
C GLN A 109 -18.35 2.25 5.37
N PRO A 110 -18.29 1.18 6.19
CA PRO A 110 -17.73 1.26 7.54
C PRO A 110 -16.31 1.80 7.51
N GLU A 111 -15.90 2.61 8.49
CA GLU A 111 -14.54 3.17 8.52
C GLU A 111 -13.52 2.14 9.00
N GLU A 112 -13.90 1.31 9.98
CA GLU A 112 -13.00 0.32 10.57
C GLU A 112 -12.85 -0.94 9.71
N LYS A 113 -11.61 -1.36 9.47
CA LYS A 113 -11.29 -2.59 8.69
C LYS A 113 -11.88 -3.85 9.32
N SER A 114 -11.94 -3.93 10.66
CA SER A 114 -12.56 -5.02 11.41
C SER A 114 -14.06 -5.12 11.13
N GLU A 115 -14.78 -4.00 11.21
CA GLU A 115 -16.22 -3.95 10.95
C GLU A 115 -16.55 -4.28 9.49
N ARG A 116 -15.74 -3.83 8.52
CA ARG A 116 -15.92 -4.18 7.10
C ARG A 116 -15.93 -5.68 6.85
N ARG A 117 -15.17 -6.46 7.63
CA ARG A 117 -15.13 -7.93 7.49
C ARG A 117 -16.42 -8.59 7.95
N THR A 118 -17.04 -8.09 9.02
CA THR A 118 -18.24 -8.67 9.62
C THR A 118 -19.53 -8.12 9.00
N SER A 119 -19.54 -6.86 8.59
CA SER A 119 -20.71 -6.16 8.06
C SER A 119 -20.26 -5.23 6.93
N PRO A 120 -20.02 -5.78 5.71
CA PRO A 120 -19.51 -4.99 4.59
C PRO A 120 -20.50 -3.90 4.19
N GLY A 121 -19.95 -2.71 3.90
CA GLY A 121 -20.75 -1.59 3.38
C GLY A 121 -21.29 -1.87 1.98
N LYS A 122 -22.22 -1.03 1.52
CA LYS A 122 -22.73 -1.11 0.14
C LYS A 122 -21.60 -0.97 -0.90
N ILE A 123 -20.64 -0.08 -0.66
CA ILE A 123 -19.46 0.06 -1.53
C ILE A 123 -18.63 -1.22 -1.56
N ASP A 124 -18.35 -1.82 -0.41
CA ASP A 124 -17.52 -3.04 -0.33
C ASP A 124 -18.20 -4.23 -1.03
N ILE A 125 -19.53 -4.34 -0.92
CA ILE A 125 -20.33 -5.35 -1.63
C ILE A 125 -20.23 -5.14 -3.16
N LEU A 126 -20.36 -3.90 -3.62
CA LEU A 126 -20.24 -3.57 -5.05
C LEU A 126 -18.82 -3.82 -5.55
N GLN A 127 -17.80 -3.45 -4.78
CA GLN A 127 -16.40 -3.72 -5.10
C GLN A 127 -16.13 -5.22 -5.22
N THR A 128 -16.60 -6.02 -4.27
CA THR A 128 -16.45 -7.49 -4.33
C THR A 128 -17.10 -8.08 -5.58
N ARG A 129 -18.25 -7.52 -6.02
CA ARG A 129 -18.90 -7.95 -7.27
C ARG A 129 -18.11 -7.55 -8.51
N ILE A 130 -17.50 -6.36 -8.51
CA ILE A 130 -16.59 -5.90 -9.56
C ILE A 130 -15.38 -6.82 -9.63
N ASP A 131 -14.75 -7.10 -8.49
CA ASP A 131 -13.57 -7.98 -8.40
C ASP A 131 -13.91 -9.39 -8.91
N ALA A 132 -15.03 -9.97 -8.47
CA ALA A 132 -15.48 -11.28 -8.95
C ALA A 132 -15.80 -11.30 -10.47
N HIS A 133 -16.26 -10.18 -11.03
CA HIS A 133 -16.44 -10.05 -12.48
C HIS A 133 -15.08 -9.94 -13.20
N GLN A 134 -14.17 -9.13 -12.69
CA GLN A 134 -12.82 -8.96 -13.21
C GLN A 134 -12.03 -10.27 -13.18
N ASP A 135 -12.15 -11.04 -12.10
CA ASP A 135 -11.54 -12.36 -11.93
C ASP A 135 -12.07 -13.37 -12.94
N ARG A 136 -13.40 -13.40 -13.17
CA ARG A 136 -14.00 -14.25 -14.21
C ARG A 136 -13.52 -13.87 -15.60
N LYS A 137 -13.41 -12.58 -15.89
CA LYS A 137 -12.90 -12.08 -17.17
C LYS A 137 -11.43 -12.46 -17.36
N GLU A 138 -10.60 -12.27 -16.34
CA GLU A 138 -9.18 -12.64 -16.36
C GLU A 138 -8.99 -14.15 -16.53
N ALA A 139 -9.80 -14.97 -15.85
CA ALA A 139 -9.76 -16.41 -15.98
C ALA A 139 -10.16 -16.87 -17.40
N ALA A 140 -11.23 -16.31 -17.96
CA ALA A 140 -11.68 -16.64 -19.32
C ALA A 140 -10.65 -16.23 -20.38
N GLU A 141 -10.03 -15.05 -20.25
CA GLU A 141 -8.97 -14.58 -21.13
C GLU A 141 -7.71 -15.44 -21.01
N ARG A 142 -7.30 -15.82 -19.79
CA ARG A 142 -6.19 -16.74 -19.58
C ARG A 142 -6.45 -18.11 -20.19
N GLU A 143 -7.69 -18.60 -20.09
CA GLU A 143 -8.06 -19.87 -20.70
C GLU A 143 -8.02 -19.78 -22.23
N ARG A 144 -8.50 -18.68 -22.82
CA ARG A 144 -8.40 -18.43 -24.27
C ARG A 144 -6.94 -18.41 -24.71
N LEU A 145 -6.10 -17.63 -24.03
CA LEU A 145 -4.66 -17.55 -24.31
C LEU A 145 -3.96 -18.90 -24.12
N ALA A 146 -4.35 -19.70 -23.11
CA ALA A 146 -3.79 -21.02 -22.90
C ALA A 146 -4.17 -22.02 -24.01
N ARG A 147 -5.41 -21.95 -24.53
CA ARG A 147 -5.85 -22.76 -25.67
C ARG A 147 -5.11 -22.35 -26.95
N GLU A 148 -5.00 -21.06 -27.23
CA GLU A 148 -4.23 -20.53 -28.36
C GLU A 148 -2.74 -20.91 -28.25
N ALA A 149 -2.16 -20.83 -27.05
CA ALA A 149 -0.79 -21.27 -26.79
C ALA A 149 -0.62 -22.79 -26.97
N ALA A 150 -1.61 -23.59 -26.59
CA ALA A 150 -1.59 -25.04 -26.79
C ALA A 150 -1.73 -25.44 -28.27
N GLU A 151 -2.59 -24.77 -29.03
CA GLU A 151 -2.76 -24.98 -30.46
C GLU A 151 -1.51 -24.56 -31.24
N THR A 152 -0.96 -23.38 -30.96
CA THR A 152 0.29 -22.91 -31.56
C THR A 152 1.46 -23.83 -31.21
N ALA A 153 1.54 -24.32 -29.96
CA ALA A 153 2.53 -25.32 -29.57
C ALA A 153 2.35 -26.65 -30.33
N ARG A 154 1.12 -27.10 -30.57
CA ARG A 154 0.84 -28.31 -31.36
C ARG A 154 1.28 -28.13 -32.81
N VAL A 155 0.91 -27.04 -33.45
CA VAL A 155 1.32 -26.71 -34.83
C VAL A 155 2.84 -26.59 -34.93
N ALA A 156 3.49 -25.93 -33.96
CA ALA A 156 4.94 -25.82 -33.92
C ALA A 156 5.62 -27.19 -33.76
N LYS A 157 5.05 -28.09 -32.95
CA LYS A 157 5.54 -29.46 -32.81
C LYS A 157 5.38 -30.27 -34.10
N GLU A 158 4.20 -30.23 -34.73
CA GLU A 158 3.95 -30.89 -36.02
C GLU A 158 4.88 -30.37 -37.14
N ALA A 159 5.13 -29.06 -37.18
CA ALA A 159 6.07 -28.46 -38.13
C ALA A 159 7.52 -28.91 -37.88
N ARG A 160 7.94 -29.00 -36.61
CA ARG A 160 9.27 -29.54 -36.25
C ARG A 160 9.42 -31.00 -36.64
N GLU A 161 8.43 -31.85 -36.32
CA GLU A 161 8.45 -33.25 -36.70
C GLU A 161 8.48 -33.44 -38.22
N LYS A 162 7.74 -32.62 -38.98
CA LYS A 162 7.78 -32.66 -40.45
C LYS A 162 9.16 -32.25 -40.99
N ALA A 163 9.74 -31.16 -40.48
CA ALA A 163 11.07 -30.71 -40.87
C ALA A 163 12.16 -31.74 -40.51
N GLU A 164 12.04 -32.43 -39.37
CA GLU A 164 12.94 -33.52 -38.99
C GLU A 164 12.82 -34.72 -39.93
N ARG A 165 11.59 -35.08 -40.35
CA ARG A 165 11.36 -36.15 -41.35
C ARG A 165 11.96 -35.80 -42.70
N GLU A 166 11.74 -34.58 -43.20
CA GLU A 166 12.32 -34.11 -44.46
C GLU A 166 13.84 -34.11 -44.41
N ARG A 167 14.46 -33.64 -43.31
CA ARG A 167 15.91 -33.71 -43.11
C ARG A 167 16.43 -35.14 -43.08
N ALA A 168 15.74 -36.06 -42.41
CA ALA A 168 16.13 -37.47 -42.35
C ALA A 168 16.02 -38.16 -43.72
N GLU A 169 15.00 -37.83 -44.51
CA GLU A 169 14.85 -38.33 -45.89
C GLU A 169 15.92 -37.77 -46.83
N GLU A 170 16.22 -36.48 -46.74
CA GLU A 170 17.32 -35.86 -47.48
C GLU A 170 18.66 -36.50 -47.13
N GLU A 171 18.92 -36.77 -45.84
CA GLU A 171 20.14 -37.42 -45.41
C GLU A 171 20.22 -38.87 -45.93
N ARG A 172 19.09 -39.59 -45.93
CA ARG A 172 19.02 -40.93 -46.53
C ARG A 172 19.33 -40.90 -48.04
N LEU A 173 18.72 -39.97 -48.78
CA LEU A 173 18.97 -39.80 -50.22
C LEU A 173 20.43 -39.40 -50.51
N LYS A 174 21.03 -38.54 -49.68
CA LYS A 174 22.46 -38.20 -49.79
C LYS A 174 23.34 -39.43 -49.57
N ARG A 175 23.06 -40.22 -48.53
CA ARG A 175 23.79 -41.47 -48.27
C ARG A 175 23.65 -42.48 -49.41
N GLU A 176 22.45 -42.65 -49.98
CA GLU A 176 22.23 -43.52 -51.14
C GLU A 176 22.95 -43.02 -52.40
N ALA A 177 22.93 -41.70 -52.66
CA ALA A 177 23.65 -41.10 -53.78
C ALA A 177 25.17 -41.25 -53.62
N ASP A 178 25.70 -41.02 -52.42
CA ASP A 178 27.12 -41.19 -52.11
C ASP A 178 27.54 -42.65 -52.23
N GLN A 179 26.72 -43.60 -51.78
CA GLN A 179 26.94 -45.03 -51.99
C GLN A 179 27.00 -45.38 -53.49
N ARG A 180 26.04 -44.88 -54.29
CA ARG A 180 26.06 -45.09 -55.75
C ARG A 180 27.27 -44.46 -56.42
N ARG A 181 27.75 -43.29 -55.95
CA ARG A 181 28.98 -42.68 -56.45
C ARG A 181 30.19 -43.53 -56.12
N ILE A 182 30.30 -44.04 -54.88
CA ILE A 182 31.39 -44.92 -54.47
C ILE A 182 31.38 -46.24 -55.28
N GLU A 183 30.20 -46.80 -55.56
CA GLU A 183 30.06 -48.00 -56.40
C GLU A 183 30.42 -47.74 -57.87
N ALA A 184 29.96 -46.62 -58.43
CA ALA A 184 30.31 -46.22 -59.80
C ALA A 184 31.81 -45.89 -59.94
N ASP A 185 32.40 -45.22 -58.94
CA ASP A 185 33.83 -44.94 -58.91
C ASP A 185 34.63 -46.24 -58.76
N ARG A 186 34.20 -47.18 -57.90
CA ARG A 186 34.80 -48.53 -57.80
C ARG A 186 34.71 -49.31 -59.11
N ALA A 187 33.63 -49.16 -59.87
CA ALA A 187 33.48 -49.78 -61.20
C ALA A 187 34.35 -49.11 -62.29
N ARG A 188 34.75 -47.84 -62.11
CA ARG A 188 35.66 -47.11 -63.01
C ARG A 188 37.15 -47.36 -62.76
N VAL A 189 37.54 -47.92 -61.60
CA VAL A 189 38.96 -48.12 -61.23
C VAL A 189 39.76 -49.04 -62.18
N PRO A 190 39.21 -50.03 -62.91
CA PRO A 190 40.03 -50.76 -63.89
C PRO A 190 40.14 -50.10 -65.28
N ALA A 191 39.50 -48.95 -65.57
CA ALA A 191 39.39 -48.45 -66.96
C ALA A 191 39.80 -46.99 -67.22
N GLN A 192 40.17 -46.16 -66.23
CA GLN A 192 40.44 -44.73 -66.49
C GLN A 192 41.71 -44.19 -65.80
N ILE A 193 42.86 -44.42 -66.44
CA ILE A 193 44.10 -43.66 -66.23
C ILE A 193 44.25 -42.49 -67.24
N GLU A 194 43.46 -42.37 -68.31
CA GLU A 194 43.79 -41.43 -69.41
C GLU A 194 42.80 -40.29 -69.75
N LYS A 195 41.72 -40.04 -68.98
CA LYS A 195 40.82 -38.90 -69.29
C LYS A 195 40.38 -38.16 -68.04
N LYS A 196 41.30 -37.37 -67.47
CA LYS A 196 41.00 -36.36 -66.46
C LYS A 196 41.52 -35.03 -66.98
N GLU A 197 40.63 -34.17 -67.47
CA GLU A 197 40.82 -32.71 -67.41
C GLU A 197 39.55 -31.90 -67.75
N GLU A 198 38.56 -32.45 -68.48
CA GLU A 198 37.43 -31.60 -68.96
C GLU A 198 36.12 -31.68 -68.14
N ALA A 199 36.02 -32.56 -67.13
CA ALA A 199 34.74 -32.79 -66.41
C ALA A 199 34.53 -31.90 -65.15
N ALA A 200 35.43 -30.96 -64.86
CA ALA A 200 35.38 -30.17 -63.62
C ALA A 200 34.43 -28.95 -63.66
N VAL A 201 33.93 -28.54 -64.84
CA VAL A 201 33.16 -27.29 -64.99
C VAL A 201 31.63 -27.48 -64.97
N GLN A 202 31.11 -28.68 -65.24
CA GLN A 202 29.66 -28.97 -65.14
C GLN A 202 29.19 -29.39 -63.74
N ALA A 203 30.09 -29.71 -62.82
CA ALA A 203 29.74 -30.15 -61.46
C ALA A 203 29.39 -28.98 -60.50
N SER A 204 29.62 -27.73 -60.88
CA SER A 204 29.35 -26.55 -60.05
C SER A 204 27.94 -25.97 -60.21
N GLN A 205 27.21 -26.31 -61.28
CA GLN A 205 25.85 -25.80 -61.52
C GLN A 205 24.74 -26.60 -60.81
N SER A 206 25.02 -27.83 -60.36
CA SER A 206 24.08 -28.64 -59.57
C SER A 206 24.18 -28.42 -58.05
N ALA A 207 25.18 -27.66 -57.58
CA ALA A 207 25.30 -27.27 -56.16
C ALA A 207 24.33 -26.14 -55.76
N GLY A 208 23.91 -25.30 -56.71
CA GLY A 208 23.01 -24.16 -56.45
C GLY A 208 21.54 -24.53 -56.19
N ALA A 209 21.11 -25.72 -56.58
CA ALA A 209 19.75 -26.21 -56.29
C ALA A 209 19.62 -26.80 -54.87
N GLN A 210 20.72 -27.26 -54.27
CA GLN A 210 20.73 -27.78 -52.90
C GLN A 210 20.77 -26.68 -51.83
N THR A 211 21.29 -25.49 -52.15
CA THR A 211 21.28 -24.34 -51.22
C THR A 211 19.88 -23.74 -51.04
N GLY A 212 19.02 -23.78 -52.07
CA GLY A 212 17.67 -23.21 -52.00
C GLY A 212 16.72 -23.94 -51.04
N ALA A 213 16.81 -25.27 -50.97
CA ALA A 213 16.00 -26.07 -50.04
C ALA A 213 16.42 -25.89 -48.57
N ALA A 214 17.74 -25.83 -48.33
CA ALA A 214 18.29 -25.57 -46.98
C ALA A 214 17.89 -24.18 -46.46
N ILE A 215 17.95 -23.15 -47.30
CA ILE A 215 17.53 -21.78 -46.95
C ILE A 215 16.01 -21.73 -46.65
N GLY A 216 15.19 -22.45 -47.41
CA GLY A 216 13.74 -22.54 -47.16
C GLY A 216 13.41 -23.15 -45.78
N ALA A 217 14.08 -24.25 -45.42
CA ALA A 217 13.88 -24.91 -44.13
C ALA A 217 14.32 -24.04 -42.94
N GLU A 218 15.38 -23.25 -43.11
CA GLU A 218 15.90 -22.33 -42.08
C GLU A 218 14.94 -21.15 -41.84
N VAL A 219 14.43 -20.53 -42.91
CA VAL A 219 13.42 -19.45 -42.82
C VAL A 219 12.11 -19.93 -42.18
N HIS A 220 11.69 -21.18 -42.44
CA HIS A 220 10.51 -21.75 -41.79
C HIS A 220 10.75 -22.03 -40.29
N ALA A 221 11.95 -22.45 -39.89
CA ALA A 221 12.31 -22.65 -38.50
C ALA A 221 12.38 -21.33 -37.72
N GLU A 222 12.93 -20.27 -38.32
CA GLU A 222 12.98 -18.93 -37.73
C GLU A 222 11.59 -18.34 -37.53
N LYS A 223 10.71 -18.41 -38.55
CA LYS A 223 9.31 -17.93 -38.42
C LYS A 223 8.54 -18.69 -37.33
N ALA A 224 8.78 -19.99 -37.18
CA ALA A 224 8.17 -20.77 -36.10
C ALA A 224 8.73 -20.39 -34.71
N ALA A 225 10.00 -20.01 -34.62
CA ALA A 225 10.61 -19.52 -33.38
C ALA A 225 10.10 -18.12 -33.00
N GLU A 226 9.93 -17.23 -33.98
CA GLU A 226 9.38 -15.88 -33.80
C GLU A 226 7.91 -15.95 -33.35
N ALA A 227 7.08 -16.77 -33.99
CA ALA A 227 5.70 -17.03 -33.56
C ALA A 227 5.63 -17.59 -32.12
N ALA A 228 6.59 -18.43 -31.71
CA ALA A 228 6.66 -18.94 -30.34
C ALA A 228 7.09 -17.87 -29.32
N GLN A 229 7.95 -16.92 -29.72
CA GLN A 229 8.33 -15.78 -28.89
C GLN A 229 7.18 -14.79 -28.73
N GLU A 230 6.45 -14.47 -29.81
CA GLU A 230 5.26 -13.61 -29.76
C GLU A 230 4.17 -14.22 -28.87
N ALA A 231 3.92 -15.53 -28.98
CA ALA A 231 3.01 -16.24 -28.08
C ALA A 231 3.45 -16.14 -26.60
N ARG A 232 4.76 -16.24 -26.32
CA ARG A 232 5.30 -16.07 -24.96
C ARG A 232 5.12 -14.63 -24.46
N VAL A 233 5.36 -13.62 -25.29
CA VAL A 233 5.15 -12.21 -24.92
C VAL A 233 3.66 -11.92 -24.70
N ALA A 234 2.77 -12.51 -25.48
CA ALA A 234 1.31 -12.42 -25.28
C ALA A 234 0.89 -13.02 -23.92
N THR A 235 1.54 -14.09 -23.43
CA THR A 235 1.30 -14.60 -22.07
C THR A 235 1.80 -13.68 -20.95
N LEU A 236 2.66 -12.70 -21.26
CA LEU A 236 3.14 -11.69 -20.31
C LEU A 236 2.22 -10.46 -20.22
N ALA A 237 1.06 -10.46 -20.90
CA ALA A 237 0.08 -9.39 -20.80
C ALA A 237 -0.28 -9.12 -19.33
N LYS A 238 -0.18 -7.85 -18.91
CA LYS A 238 -0.43 -7.46 -17.53
C LYS A 238 -1.92 -7.67 -17.23
N PRO A 239 -2.28 -8.22 -16.05
CA PRO A 239 -3.68 -8.37 -15.65
C PRO A 239 -4.52 -7.08 -15.77
N ALA A 240 -3.89 -5.93 -15.54
CA ALA A 240 -4.52 -4.63 -15.66
C ALA A 240 -5.03 -4.34 -17.09
N ASP A 241 -4.30 -4.76 -18.12
CA ASP A 241 -4.64 -4.48 -19.52
C ASP A 241 -5.75 -5.41 -20.01
N ILE A 242 -5.72 -6.68 -19.58
CA ILE A 242 -6.73 -7.70 -19.90
C ILE A 242 -8.11 -7.29 -19.37
N VAL A 243 -8.14 -6.79 -18.14
CA VAL A 243 -9.40 -6.54 -17.43
C VAL A 243 -9.97 -5.15 -17.73
N ARG A 244 -9.16 -4.22 -18.26
CA ARG A 244 -9.54 -2.83 -18.48
C ARG A 244 -10.87 -2.68 -19.22
N THR A 245 -11.82 -1.98 -18.62
CA THR A 245 -13.09 -1.59 -19.26
C THR A 245 -13.40 -0.12 -18.94
N ARG A 246 -13.84 0.62 -19.96
CA ARG A 246 -14.25 2.02 -19.83
C ARG A 246 -15.77 2.09 -19.92
N GLY A 247 -16.41 2.74 -18.96
CA GLY A 247 -17.83 3.03 -19.01
C GLY A 247 -18.12 4.10 -20.07
N VAL A 248 -19.07 3.80 -20.95
CA VAL A 248 -19.49 4.67 -22.07
C VAL A 248 -20.93 5.18 -21.88
N THR A 249 -21.68 4.59 -20.95
CA THR A 249 -23.08 4.94 -20.65
C THR A 249 -23.17 6.14 -19.71
N ASP A 250 -24.30 6.86 -19.71
CA ASP A 250 -24.48 8.05 -18.85
C ASP A 250 -24.29 7.76 -17.35
N GLU A 251 -24.71 6.58 -16.88
CA GLU A 251 -24.56 6.15 -15.49
C GLU A 251 -23.13 5.74 -15.10
N GLY A 252 -22.29 5.46 -16.10
CA GLY A 252 -20.91 4.97 -15.93
C GLY A 252 -19.86 5.79 -16.67
N ALA A 253 -20.25 6.95 -17.21
CA ALA A 253 -19.40 7.75 -18.08
C ALA A 253 -18.16 8.19 -17.30
N GLY A 254 -16.98 7.86 -17.84
CA GLY A 254 -15.71 8.22 -17.23
C GLY A 254 -15.21 7.24 -16.16
N VAL A 255 -15.98 6.23 -15.75
CA VAL A 255 -15.48 5.17 -14.86
C VAL A 255 -14.54 4.26 -15.64
N LEU A 256 -13.33 4.08 -15.11
CA LEU A 256 -12.35 3.13 -15.63
C LEU A 256 -12.14 2.02 -14.61
N LEU A 257 -12.53 0.79 -14.97
CA LEU A 257 -12.28 -0.38 -14.16
C LEU A 257 -10.92 -0.97 -14.55
N THR A 258 -9.99 -0.98 -13.60
CA THR A 258 -8.67 -1.61 -13.72
C THR A 258 -8.37 -2.46 -12.51
N LYS A 259 -7.53 -3.48 -12.66
CA LYS A 259 -7.06 -4.31 -11.55
C LYS A 259 -5.65 -3.91 -11.14
N SER A 260 -5.42 -3.62 -9.85
CA SER A 260 -4.10 -3.33 -9.29
C SER A 260 -3.62 -4.46 -8.38
N LYS A 261 -2.30 -4.61 -8.24
CA LYS A 261 -1.70 -5.47 -7.22
C LYS A 261 -1.55 -4.69 -5.92
N GLU A 262 -2.16 -5.15 -4.83
CA GLU A 262 -1.97 -4.59 -3.50
C GLU A 262 -0.87 -5.36 -2.75
N SER A 263 0.09 -4.64 -2.17
CA SER A 263 1.11 -5.24 -1.32
C SER A 263 0.55 -5.45 0.08
N TYR A 264 0.68 -6.65 0.64
CA TYR A 264 0.19 -6.97 1.98
C TYR A 264 1.28 -7.65 2.82
N ALA A 265 1.23 -7.42 4.12
CA ALA A 265 2.06 -8.10 5.11
C ALA A 265 1.21 -8.37 6.35
N TYR A 266 1.12 -9.64 6.75
CA TYR A 266 0.43 -10.06 7.97
C TYR A 266 1.37 -10.95 8.79
N VAL A 267 1.35 -10.77 10.10
CA VAL A 267 2.09 -11.65 11.01
C VAL A 267 1.33 -12.96 11.13
N VAL A 268 1.91 -14.04 10.60
CA VAL A 268 1.35 -15.40 10.71
C VAL A 268 1.76 -16.04 12.04
N ASP A 269 3.00 -15.82 12.47
CA ASP A 269 3.56 -16.38 13.70
C ASP A 269 4.57 -15.38 14.28
N THR A 270 4.29 -14.86 15.47
CA THR A 270 5.16 -13.89 16.15
C THR A 270 6.48 -14.49 16.62
N THR A 271 6.55 -15.80 16.83
CA THR A 271 7.77 -16.46 17.35
C THR A 271 8.86 -16.62 16.30
N LYS A 272 8.48 -16.65 15.02
CA LYS A 272 9.40 -16.73 13.87
C LYS A 272 9.78 -15.36 13.33
N LEU A 273 9.23 -14.29 13.90
CA LEU A 273 9.45 -12.92 13.45
C LEU A 273 10.83 -12.44 13.92
N ASN A 274 11.68 -12.01 12.99
CA ASN A 274 13.00 -11.49 13.33
C ASN A 274 12.91 -10.05 13.85
N ALA A 275 12.84 -9.90 15.17
CA ALA A 275 12.73 -8.59 15.82
C ALA A 275 13.90 -7.65 15.49
N VAL A 276 15.11 -8.19 15.25
CA VAL A 276 16.31 -7.40 14.94
C VAL A 276 16.16 -6.70 13.59
N LEU A 277 15.59 -7.39 12.58
CA LEU A 277 15.36 -6.78 11.26
C LEU A 277 14.21 -5.76 11.27
N LEU A 278 13.27 -5.89 12.20
CA LEU A 278 12.16 -4.95 12.34
C LEU A 278 12.52 -3.72 13.17
N PHE A 279 13.51 -3.82 14.06
CA PHE A 279 13.90 -2.76 14.99
C PHE A 279 14.13 -1.38 14.34
N PRO A 280 14.80 -1.27 13.17
CA PRO A 280 15.01 0.01 12.50
C PRO A 280 13.73 0.71 12.01
N TYR A 281 12.61 -0.01 11.93
CA TYR A 281 11.32 0.53 11.49
C TYR A 281 10.43 0.95 12.65
N PHE A 282 10.81 0.67 13.90
CA PHE A 282 10.14 1.19 15.07
C PHE A 282 10.64 2.60 15.40
N THR A 283 9.72 3.46 15.83
CA THR A 283 10.08 4.79 16.32
C THR A 283 10.64 4.71 17.75
N ASP A 284 11.48 5.66 18.14
CA ASP A 284 12.05 5.73 19.50
C ASP A 284 10.95 5.74 20.58
N ALA A 285 9.81 6.37 20.29
CA ALA A 285 8.66 6.40 21.20
C ALA A 285 8.01 5.02 21.39
N GLU A 286 7.96 4.18 20.35
CA GLU A 286 7.46 2.80 20.44
C GLU A 286 8.44 1.91 21.21
N VAL A 287 9.74 2.09 20.99
CA VAL A 287 10.80 1.43 21.75
C VAL A 287 10.73 1.82 23.23
N GLU A 288 10.61 3.11 23.54
CA GLU A 288 10.48 3.59 24.91
C GLU A 288 9.17 3.09 25.55
N LYS A 289 8.05 3.06 24.81
CA LYS A 289 6.79 2.49 25.28
C LYS A 289 6.94 1.00 25.62
N ALA A 290 7.62 0.23 24.78
CA ALA A 290 7.92 -1.17 25.03
C ALA A 290 8.84 -1.34 26.25
N LEU A 291 9.87 -0.50 26.39
CA LEU A 291 10.78 -0.48 27.54
C LEU A 291 10.04 -0.15 28.85
N ARG A 292 9.17 0.87 28.87
CA ARG A 292 8.35 1.20 30.04
C ARG A 292 7.37 0.07 30.40
N ALA A 293 6.78 -0.59 29.39
CA ALA A 293 5.93 -1.75 29.60
C ALA A 293 6.72 -2.93 30.20
N PHE A 294 7.94 -3.18 29.70
CA PHE A 294 8.87 -4.17 30.24
C PHE A 294 9.27 -3.86 31.69
N ALA A 295 9.68 -2.63 31.97
CA ALA A 295 10.05 -2.18 33.31
C ALA A 295 8.87 -2.33 34.29
N LYS A 296 7.65 -2.02 33.86
CA LYS A 296 6.44 -2.23 34.68
C LYS A 296 6.17 -3.72 34.93
N ALA A 297 6.29 -4.57 33.91
CA ALA A 297 6.07 -6.02 34.02
C ALA A 297 7.08 -6.68 34.97
N THR A 298 8.31 -6.19 34.99
CA THR A 298 9.40 -6.68 35.88
C THR A 298 9.46 -5.96 37.22
N GLN A 299 8.50 -5.08 37.53
CA GLN A 299 8.48 -4.24 38.73
C GLN A 299 9.76 -3.42 38.95
N TYR A 300 10.41 -3.01 37.86
CA TYR A 300 11.67 -2.26 37.84
C TYR A 300 12.84 -3.00 38.50
N ARG A 301 12.77 -4.34 38.61
CA ARG A 301 13.81 -5.16 39.26
C ARG A 301 14.86 -5.69 38.30
N GLN A 302 14.51 -5.86 37.03
CA GLN A 302 15.40 -6.42 36.03
C GLN A 302 16.07 -5.30 35.22
N PRO A 303 17.40 -5.16 35.27
CA PRO A 303 18.09 -4.23 34.39
C PRO A 303 18.04 -4.73 32.94
N MET A 304 18.13 -3.80 31.99
CA MET A 304 18.23 -4.08 30.56
C MET A 304 19.42 -3.31 30.02
N ASP A 305 20.35 -4.01 29.37
CA ASP A 305 21.54 -3.36 28.81
C ASP A 305 21.14 -2.25 27.83
N GLY A 306 21.76 -1.08 27.98
CA GLY A 306 21.43 0.11 27.19
C GLY A 306 20.24 0.93 27.70
N ALA A 307 19.62 0.55 28.83
CA ALA A 307 18.52 1.30 29.43
C ALA A 307 18.71 1.51 30.95
N GLU A 308 18.36 2.70 31.46
CA GLU A 308 18.31 2.97 32.90
C GLU A 308 16.88 2.70 33.44
N ILE A 309 16.75 1.68 34.28
CA ILE A 309 15.48 1.31 34.91
C ILE A 309 15.63 1.46 36.42
N GLY A 310 14.81 2.32 37.05
CA GLY A 310 14.89 2.57 38.50
C GLY A 310 13.77 3.44 39.03
N TRP A 311 13.81 3.69 40.34
CA TRP A 311 12.85 4.55 41.05
C TRP A 311 13.44 5.94 41.26
N LYS A 312 12.67 6.97 40.92
CA LYS A 312 13.00 8.37 41.28
C LYS A 312 12.06 8.82 42.38
N THR A 313 12.60 9.30 43.49
CA THR A 313 11.80 9.91 44.56
C THR A 313 11.23 11.23 44.05
N LYS A 314 9.95 11.46 44.30
CA LYS A 314 9.25 12.67 43.89
C LYS A 314 8.43 13.18 45.07
N GLY A 315 8.59 14.46 45.41
CA GLY A 315 7.72 15.12 46.37
C GLY A 315 6.28 15.11 45.86
N VAL A 316 5.35 14.59 46.65
CA VAL A 316 3.92 14.55 46.33
C VAL A 316 3.18 15.40 47.36
N THR A 317 2.65 16.53 46.91
CA THR A 317 1.60 17.24 47.65
C THR A 317 0.27 16.50 47.41
N ARG A 318 -0.51 16.23 48.47
CA ARG A 318 -1.87 15.67 48.37
C ARG A 318 -2.89 16.73 48.73
#